data_AF-A0AAX3QWL9-F1
#
_entry.id   AF-A0AAX3QWL9-F1
#
_cell.length_a   1.000
_cell.length_b   1.000
_cell.length_c   1.000
_cell.angle_alpha   90.00
_cell.angle_beta   90.00
_cell.angle_gamma   90.00
#
_symmetry.space_group_name_H-M   'P 1'
#
loop_
_entity.id
_entity.type
_entity.pdbx_description
1 polymer ?
#
loop_
_entity_poly.entity_id
_entity_poly.type
_entity_poly.pdbx_seq_one_letter_code
_entity_poly.pdbx_strand_id
1 'polypeptide(L)'
;MTYEFEYIKAINKCEMLSSFEGRDLVGDSGESLYLKIKITEQDRPLIRTYLEQAARVLEEGMAKIITSSTYSEEGFVWEVRTEDTRWNVNRKLDENLLDALVGYSMMSWLSDRKPDRIGVYKSLWEDMSVMCVKNIYRKNPPLLKKA
;
A
#
# COMPACT_ATOMS: atom_id res chain seq x y z
N MET A 1 3.10 -18.95 -10.72
CA MET A 1 2.55 -18.97 -9.34
C MET A 1 1.53 -17.88 -9.27
N THR A 2 0.41 -18.16 -8.60
CA THR A 2 -0.66 -17.19 -8.43
C THR A 2 -0.46 -16.45 -7.12
N TYR A 3 -0.51 -15.12 -7.17
CA TYR A 3 -0.50 -14.24 -6.01
C TYR A 3 -1.85 -13.54 -5.91
N GLU A 4 -2.50 -13.63 -4.76
CA GLU A 4 -3.82 -13.05 -4.52
C GLU A 4 -3.76 -12.05 -3.37
N PHE A 5 -4.29 -10.85 -3.60
CA PHE A 5 -4.37 -9.80 -2.61
C PHE A 5 -5.81 -9.33 -2.43
N GLU A 6 -6.27 -9.30 -1.18
CA GLU A 6 -7.59 -8.83 -0.80
C GLU A 6 -7.51 -7.37 -0.32
N TYR A 7 -8.24 -6.47 -0.98
CA TYR A 7 -8.23 -5.04 -0.64
C TYR A 7 -8.65 -4.76 0.80
N ILE A 8 -9.50 -5.61 1.39
CA ILE A 8 -9.98 -5.42 2.77
C ILE A 8 -8.83 -5.33 3.79
N LYS A 9 -7.70 -6.02 3.54
CA LYS A 9 -6.50 -5.94 4.40
C LYS A 9 -5.93 -4.52 4.42
N ALA A 10 -5.82 -3.90 3.26
CA ALA A 10 -5.31 -2.54 3.12
C ALA A 10 -6.33 -1.49 3.56
N ILE A 11 -7.62 -1.69 3.26
CA ILE A 11 -8.72 -0.82 3.69
C ILE A 11 -8.75 -0.72 5.21
N ASN A 12 -8.76 -1.85 5.93
CA ASN A 12 -8.77 -1.87 7.39
C ASN A 12 -7.56 -1.11 7.98
N LYS A 13 -6.39 -1.23 7.34
CA LYS A 13 -5.19 -0.51 7.77
C LYS A 13 -5.28 0.98 7.49
N CYS A 14 -5.86 1.40 6.36
CA CYS A 14 -6.13 2.81 6.06
C CYS A 14 -7.14 3.41 7.05
N GLU A 15 -8.21 2.69 7.39
CA GLU A 15 -9.20 3.11 8.40
C GLU A 15 -8.54 3.32 9.78
N MET A 16 -7.71 2.39 10.21
CA MET A 16 -6.95 2.53 11.45
C MET A 16 -6.01 3.75 11.43
N LEU A 17 -5.24 3.92 10.35
CA LEU A 17 -4.27 5.01 10.23
C LEU A 17 -4.96 6.37 10.13
N SER A 18 -6.01 6.50 9.32
CA SER A 18 -6.78 7.75 9.20
C SER A 18 -7.44 8.14 10.53
N SER A 19 -7.91 7.16 11.31
CA SER A 19 -8.38 7.40 12.68
C SER A 19 -7.27 7.96 13.57
N PHE A 20 -6.07 7.39 13.51
CA PHE A 20 -4.92 7.93 14.24
C PHE A 20 -4.58 9.36 13.79
N GLU A 21 -4.55 9.62 12.49
CA GLU A 21 -4.22 10.93 11.93
C GLU A 21 -5.23 12.03 12.29
N GLY A 22 -6.50 11.66 12.49
CA GLY A 22 -7.55 12.61 12.84
C GLY A 22 -7.68 12.94 14.33
N ARG A 23 -7.06 12.18 15.24
CA ARG A 23 -7.38 12.24 16.69
C ARG A 23 -7.20 13.61 17.32
N ASP A 24 -6.14 14.31 16.96
CA ASP A 24 -5.76 15.58 17.59
C ASP A 24 -5.94 16.78 16.64
N LEU A 25 -6.66 16.58 15.53
CA LEU A 25 -6.85 17.63 14.53
C LEU A 25 -8.05 18.51 14.88
N VAL A 26 -7.79 19.80 15.05
CA VAL A 26 -8.77 20.82 15.43
C VAL A 26 -8.74 21.93 14.39
N GLY A 27 -9.91 22.41 13.98
CA GLY A 27 -10.07 23.52 13.04
C GLY A 27 -9.88 24.88 13.71
N ASP A 28 -9.89 25.93 12.90
CA ASP A 28 -9.69 27.30 13.38
C ASP A 28 -10.76 27.75 14.39
N SER A 29 -11.95 27.13 14.38
CA SER A 29 -13.03 27.40 15.34
C SER A 29 -13.02 26.51 16.57
N GLY A 30 -11.98 25.67 16.74
CA GLY A 30 -11.87 24.75 17.87
C GLY A 30 -12.64 23.45 17.69
N GLU A 31 -13.25 23.22 16.52
CA GLU A 31 -14.01 22.02 16.23
C GLU A 31 -13.10 20.85 15.85
N SER A 32 -13.46 19.64 16.26
CA SER A 32 -12.71 18.44 15.85
C SER A 32 -12.89 18.21 14.35
N LEU A 33 -11.77 18.04 13.64
CA LEU A 33 -11.73 17.67 12.23
C LEU A 33 -11.64 16.16 12.03
N TYR A 34 -11.80 15.37 13.10
CA TYR A 34 -11.64 13.91 13.08
C TYR A 34 -12.43 13.24 11.96
N LEU A 35 -13.72 13.58 11.80
CA LEU A 35 -14.56 12.98 10.75
C LEU A 35 -14.20 13.43 9.33
N LYS A 36 -13.46 14.53 9.16
CA LYS A 36 -12.95 14.94 7.85
C LYS A 36 -11.73 14.10 7.43
N ILE A 37 -10.99 13.58 8.39
CA ILE A 37 -9.78 12.76 8.16
C ILE A 37 -10.07 11.27 8.19
N LYS A 38 -10.91 10.82 9.12
CA LYS A 38 -11.21 9.40 9.34
C LYS A 38 -11.89 8.81 8.10
N ILE A 39 -11.33 7.74 7.56
CA ILE A 39 -11.96 6.95 6.52
C ILE A 39 -13.12 6.17 7.15
N THR A 40 -14.28 6.26 6.50
CA THR A 40 -15.52 5.57 6.86
C THR A 40 -15.92 4.57 5.78
N GLU A 41 -17.00 3.82 6.03
CA GLU A 41 -17.53 2.88 5.05
C GLU A 41 -17.91 3.54 3.72
N GLN A 42 -18.39 4.79 3.76
CA GLN A 42 -18.76 5.56 2.57
C GLN A 42 -17.55 5.91 1.69
N ASP A 43 -16.35 5.97 2.28
CA ASP A 43 -15.12 6.32 1.59
C ASP A 43 -14.44 5.10 0.95
N ARG A 44 -14.83 3.87 1.33
CA ARG A 44 -14.21 2.62 0.85
C ARG A 44 -14.12 2.51 -0.68
N PRO A 45 -15.12 2.91 -1.49
CA PRO A 45 -15.01 2.86 -2.94
C PRO A 45 -13.87 3.75 -3.48
N LEU A 46 -13.65 4.92 -2.88
CA LEU A 46 -12.56 5.81 -3.25
C LEU A 46 -11.21 5.25 -2.80
N ILE A 47 -11.12 4.73 -1.58
CA ILE A 47 -9.90 4.06 -1.10
C ILE A 47 -9.53 2.87 -1.98
N ARG A 48 -10.51 2.07 -2.41
CA ARG A 48 -10.31 0.98 -3.38
C ARG A 48 -9.72 1.50 -4.69
N THR A 49 -10.20 2.63 -5.19
CA THR A 49 -9.67 3.25 -6.41
C THR A 49 -8.18 3.59 -6.25
N TYR A 50 -7.78 4.15 -5.11
CA TYR A 50 -6.36 4.43 -4.84
C TYR A 50 -5.53 3.14 -4.69
N LEU A 51 -6.08 2.11 -4.05
CA LEU A 51 -5.42 0.81 -3.92
C LEU A 51 -5.20 0.15 -5.28
N GLU A 52 -6.19 0.19 -6.18
CA GLU A 52 -6.06 -0.36 -7.53
C GLU A 52 -5.01 0.42 -8.34
N GLN A 53 -5.01 1.76 -8.26
CA GLN A 53 -3.97 2.59 -8.89
C GLN A 53 -2.58 2.22 -8.39
N ALA A 54 -2.41 2.10 -7.07
CA ALA A 54 -1.13 1.71 -6.47
C ALA A 54 -0.70 0.31 -6.95
N ALA A 55 -1.63 -0.64 -7.00
CA ALA A 55 -1.36 -1.99 -7.49
C ALA A 55 -0.91 -1.97 -8.96
N ARG A 56 -1.57 -1.20 -9.83
CA ARG A 56 -1.17 -1.08 -11.25
C ARG A 56 0.22 -0.47 -11.42
N VAL A 57 0.57 0.56 -10.64
CA VAL A 57 1.93 1.14 -10.67
C VAL A 57 2.98 0.12 -10.23
N LEU A 58 2.68 -0.69 -9.21
CA LEU A 58 3.56 -1.79 -8.80
C LEU A 58 3.66 -2.87 -9.87
N GLU A 59 2.54 -3.20 -10.52
CA GLU A 59 2.50 -4.16 -11.62
C GLU A 59 3.49 -3.75 -12.72
N GLU A 60 3.45 -2.50 -13.15
CA GLU A 60 4.38 -1.94 -14.14
C GLU A 60 5.85 -2.06 -13.67
N GLY A 61 6.13 -1.73 -12.40
CA GLY A 61 7.45 -1.89 -11.79
C GLY A 61 7.93 -3.35 -11.71
N MET A 62 6.98 -4.30 -11.72
CA MET A 62 7.20 -5.74 -11.61
C MET A 62 6.93 -6.50 -12.93
N ALA A 63 6.75 -5.79 -14.05
CA ALA A 63 6.29 -6.33 -15.33
C ALA A 63 7.19 -7.41 -15.95
N LYS A 64 8.46 -7.51 -15.53
CA LYS A 64 9.34 -8.61 -15.98
C LYS A 64 8.91 -9.98 -15.44
N ILE A 65 8.05 -10.00 -14.42
CA ILE A 65 7.71 -11.21 -13.65
C ILE A 65 6.23 -11.46 -13.64
N ILE A 66 5.43 -10.41 -13.51
CA ILE A 66 3.99 -10.53 -13.63
C ILE A 66 3.67 -10.83 -15.10
N THR A 67 3.04 -11.97 -15.35
CA THR A 67 2.66 -12.43 -16.69
C THR A 67 1.23 -12.13 -17.05
N SER A 68 0.37 -12.03 -16.03
CA SER A 68 -1.00 -11.61 -16.21
C SER A 68 -1.53 -11.07 -14.88
N SER A 69 -2.52 -10.19 -15.00
CA SER A 69 -3.19 -9.56 -13.88
C SER A 69 -4.69 -9.60 -14.08
N THR A 70 -5.43 -9.91 -13.02
CA THR A 70 -6.89 -9.78 -12.96
C THR A 70 -7.24 -8.89 -11.77
N TYR A 71 -8.10 -7.90 -12.00
CA TYR A 71 -8.57 -6.98 -10.97
C TYR A 71 -10.07 -7.17 -10.77
N SER A 72 -10.51 -7.18 -9.52
CA SER A 72 -11.93 -7.28 -9.14
C SER A 72 -12.28 -6.24 -8.08
N GLU A 73 -13.53 -6.26 -7.62
CA GLU A 73 -13.97 -5.37 -6.54
C GLU A 73 -13.35 -5.71 -5.18
N GLU A 74 -13.00 -6.98 -4.97
CA GLU A 74 -12.47 -7.54 -3.74
C GLU A 74 -10.95 -7.44 -3.65
N GLY A 75 -10.26 -7.37 -4.79
CA GLY A 75 -8.82 -7.48 -4.82
C GLY A 75 -8.21 -7.57 -6.21
N PHE A 76 -7.04 -8.21 -6.26
CA PHE A 76 -6.38 -8.55 -7.52
C PHE A 76 -5.64 -9.86 -7.41
N VAL A 77 -5.44 -10.46 -8.57
CA VAL A 77 -4.67 -11.68 -8.77
C VAL A 77 -3.57 -11.41 -9.78
N TRP A 78 -2.33 -11.71 -9.43
CA TRP A 78 -1.18 -11.65 -10.32
C TRP A 78 -0.64 -13.05 -10.55
N GLU A 79 -0.49 -13.42 -11.82
CA GLU A 79 0.33 -14.57 -12.19
C GLU A 79 1.77 -14.14 -12.33
N VAL A 80 2.67 -14.85 -11.66
CA VAL A 80 4.10 -14.54 -11.64
C VAL A 80 4.95 -15.69 -12.18
N ARG A 81 5.96 -15.34 -12.98
CA ARG A 81 7.05 -16.24 -13.40
C ARG A 81 7.94 -16.56 -12.22
N THR A 82 7.91 -17.82 -11.79
CA THR A 82 8.73 -18.34 -10.70
C THR A 82 10.14 -18.74 -11.13
N GLU A 83 10.37 -18.93 -12.42
CA GLU A 83 11.64 -19.44 -12.96
C GLU A 83 12.75 -18.38 -12.96
N ASP A 84 12.37 -17.10 -13.11
CA ASP A 84 13.27 -15.95 -13.07
C ASP A 84 13.42 -15.32 -11.67
N THR A 85 12.79 -15.92 -10.66
CA THR A 85 12.58 -15.26 -9.39
C THR A 85 12.86 -16.20 -8.21
N ARG A 86 13.71 -15.77 -7.27
CA ARG A 86 14.00 -16.54 -6.04
C ARG A 86 12.87 -16.40 -5.02
N TRP A 87 11.62 -16.61 -5.43
CA TRP A 87 10.46 -16.50 -4.54
C TRP A 87 10.59 -17.50 -3.40
N ASN A 88 11.05 -16.99 -2.27
CA ASN A 88 10.63 -17.52 -0.98
C ASN A 88 9.41 -16.67 -0.64
N VAL A 89 8.21 -17.23 -0.83
CA VAL A 89 6.93 -16.62 -0.46
C VAL A 89 6.89 -16.50 1.06
N ASN A 90 7.66 -15.57 1.59
CA ASN A 90 7.75 -15.28 3.00
C ASN A 90 6.93 -14.01 3.25
N ARG A 91 6.30 -13.98 4.44
CA ARG A 91 5.56 -12.87 5.07
C ARG A 91 6.02 -11.44 4.72
N LYS A 92 7.29 -11.24 4.41
CA LYS A 92 7.88 -9.94 4.05
C LYS A 92 7.36 -9.35 2.74
N LEU A 93 7.05 -10.14 1.69
CA LEU A 93 6.52 -9.54 0.45
C LEU A 93 5.11 -9.03 0.67
N ASP A 94 4.26 -9.81 1.33
CA ASP A 94 2.90 -9.42 1.69
C ASP A 94 2.89 -8.15 2.54
N GLU A 95 3.80 -8.07 3.51
CA GLU A 95 3.98 -6.87 4.34
C GLU A 95 4.40 -5.66 3.51
N ASN A 96 5.40 -5.79 2.63
CA ASN A 96 5.83 -4.67 1.78
C ASN A 96 4.72 -4.26 0.79
N LEU A 97 4.00 -5.21 0.20
CA LEU A 97 2.92 -4.91 -0.73
C LEU A 97 1.77 -4.20 -0.01
N LEU A 98 1.34 -4.73 1.13
CA LEU A 98 0.34 -4.09 1.98
C LEU A 98 0.76 -2.66 2.33
N ASP A 99 2.00 -2.46 2.79
CA ASP A 99 2.49 -1.16 3.22
C ASP A 99 2.67 -0.18 2.07
N ALA A 100 3.07 -0.65 0.89
CA ALA A 100 3.10 0.17 -0.32
C ALA A 100 1.69 0.64 -0.70
N LEU A 101 0.74 -0.29 -0.84
CA LEU A 101 -0.65 0.02 -1.20
C LEU A 101 -1.29 1.01 -0.20
N VAL A 102 -1.06 0.80 1.09
CA VAL A 102 -1.50 1.71 2.16
C VAL A 102 -0.80 3.07 2.07
N GLY A 103 0.51 3.10 1.84
CA GLY A 103 1.28 4.34 1.68
C GLY A 103 0.71 5.21 0.55
N TYR A 104 0.50 4.64 -0.63
CA TYR A 104 -0.09 5.36 -1.76
C TYR A 104 -1.49 5.86 -1.45
N SER A 105 -2.33 5.00 -0.85
CA SER A 105 -3.73 5.31 -0.58
C SER A 105 -3.89 6.38 0.48
N MET A 106 -3.12 6.32 1.56
CA MET A 106 -3.10 7.32 2.61
C MET A 106 -2.52 8.65 2.12
N MET A 107 -1.45 8.62 1.32
CA MET A 107 -0.91 9.81 0.67
C MET A 107 -1.98 10.50 -0.19
N SER A 108 -2.71 9.73 -1.00
CA SER A 108 -3.76 10.24 -1.88
C SER A 108 -4.95 10.78 -1.07
N TRP A 109 -5.42 10.03 -0.07
CA TRP A 109 -6.53 10.44 0.79
C TRP A 109 -6.23 11.74 1.56
N LEU A 110 -5.04 11.83 2.15
CA LEU A 110 -4.66 12.96 2.99
C LEU A 110 -4.22 14.19 2.20
N SER A 111 -4.03 14.08 0.87
CA SER A 111 -3.52 15.16 0.03
C SER A 111 -4.27 16.49 0.22
N ASP A 112 -5.60 16.44 0.22
CA ASP A 112 -6.49 17.59 0.40
C ASP A 112 -7.01 17.76 1.84
N ARG A 113 -6.61 16.87 2.76
CA ARG A 113 -7.20 16.76 4.11
C ARG A 113 -6.21 17.09 5.21
N LYS A 114 -4.96 16.63 5.07
CA LYS A 114 -3.86 16.81 6.02
C LYS A 114 -2.50 16.81 5.30
N PRO A 115 -2.18 17.88 4.54
CA PRO A 115 -1.06 17.89 3.60
C PRO A 115 0.32 17.69 4.26
N ASP A 116 0.47 18.09 5.52
CA ASP A 116 1.69 17.92 6.31
C ASP A 116 2.10 16.45 6.49
N ARG A 117 1.15 15.52 6.37
CA ARG A 117 1.39 14.07 6.51
C ARG A 117 1.74 13.38 5.20
N ILE A 118 1.56 14.04 4.05
CA ILE A 118 1.84 13.47 2.72
C ILE A 118 3.25 12.90 2.67
N GLY A 119 4.25 13.63 3.19
CA GLY A 119 5.66 13.21 3.12
C GLY A 119 5.94 11.87 3.80
N VAL A 120 5.25 11.56 4.90
CA VAL A 120 5.40 10.29 5.63
C VAL A 120 4.90 9.13 4.76
N TYR A 121 3.70 9.26 4.21
CA TYR A 121 3.07 8.20 3.41
C TYR A 121 3.70 8.05 2.03
N LYS A 122 4.20 9.15 1.45
CA LYS A 122 5.01 9.13 0.23
C LYS A 122 6.30 8.33 0.45
N SER A 123 7.01 8.59 1.55
CA SER A 123 8.24 7.85 1.86
C SER A 123 7.95 6.35 2.06
N LEU A 124 6.86 6.02 2.77
CA LEU A 124 6.41 4.63 2.92
C LEU A 124 6.13 3.97 1.57
N TRP A 125 5.40 4.64 0.68
CA TRP A 125 5.13 4.16 -0.66
C TRP A 125 6.43 3.90 -1.43
N GLU A 126 7.33 4.87 -1.48
CA GLU A 126 8.58 4.77 -2.25
C GLU A 126 9.47 3.64 -1.73
N ASP A 127 9.69 3.56 -0.42
CA ASP A 127 10.53 2.53 0.21
C ASP A 127 9.96 1.13 0.00
N MET A 128 8.66 0.95 0.25
CA MET A 128 8.03 -0.36 0.16
C MET A 128 7.87 -0.83 -1.28
N SER A 129 7.58 0.08 -2.22
CA SER A 129 7.54 -0.23 -3.66
C SER A 129 8.90 -0.70 -4.15
N VAL A 130 9.96 0.01 -3.75
CA VAL A 130 11.33 -0.40 -4.04
C VAL A 130 11.64 -1.76 -3.43
N MET A 131 11.14 -2.07 -2.23
CA MET A 131 11.32 -3.39 -1.62
C MET A 131 10.55 -4.50 -2.35
N CYS A 132 9.33 -4.25 -2.82
CA CYS A 132 8.60 -5.18 -3.69
C CYS A 132 9.40 -5.47 -4.97
N VAL A 133 9.87 -4.42 -5.65
CA VAL A 133 10.64 -4.53 -6.89
C VAL A 133 12.04 -5.10 -6.67
N LYS A 134 12.70 -4.84 -5.54
CA LYS A 134 14.07 -5.36 -5.26
C LYS A 134 14.06 -6.77 -4.68
N ASN A 135 13.06 -7.15 -3.89
CA ASN A 135 12.96 -8.50 -3.35
C ASN A 135 12.85 -9.55 -4.46
N ILE A 136 12.33 -9.14 -5.62
CA ILE A 136 12.39 -9.89 -6.88
C ILE A 136 13.84 -10.28 -7.29
N TYR A 137 14.80 -9.35 -7.21
CA TYR A 137 16.13 -9.50 -7.84
C TYR A 137 17.24 -9.89 -6.86
N ARG A 138 16.94 -10.08 -5.56
CA ARG A 138 17.99 -10.36 -4.56
C ARG A 138 18.59 -11.76 -4.73
N LYS A 139 19.85 -11.79 -5.21
CA LYS A 139 20.69 -12.99 -5.33
C LYS A 139 21.05 -13.61 -3.97
N ASN A 140 21.01 -12.85 -2.88
CA ASN A 140 21.24 -13.30 -1.49
C ASN A 140 20.23 -12.63 -0.54
N PRO A 141 19.78 -13.31 0.54
CA PRO A 141 18.99 -12.67 1.59
C PRO A 141 19.75 -11.46 2.16
N PRO A 142 19.06 -10.38 2.59
CA PRO A 142 19.73 -9.25 3.20
C PRO A 142 20.53 -9.74 4.40
N LEU A 143 21.86 -9.55 4.35
CA LEU A 143 22.70 -9.75 5.52
C LEU A 143 22.17 -8.82 6.60
N LEU A 144 21.68 -9.39 7.71
CA LEU A 144 21.46 -8.64 8.94
C LEU A 144 22.77 -7.91 9.21
N LYS A 145 22.79 -6.58 9.07
CA LYS A 145 23.86 -5.79 9.67
C LYS A 145 23.79 -6.10 11.15
N LYS A 146 24.75 -6.89 11.64
CA LYS A 146 24.99 -7.00 13.07
C LYS A 146 25.29 -5.59 13.55
N ALA A 147 24.42 -5.08 14.42
CA ALA A 147 24.76 -3.99 15.31
C ALA A 147 25.84 -4.48 16.28
#